data_AF-A0AAJ5F4Q8-F1
#
_entry.id   AF-A0AAJ5F4Q8-F1
#
_cell.length_a   1.000
_cell.length_b   1.000
_cell.length_c   1.000
_cell.angle_alpha   90.00
_cell.angle_beta   90.00
_cell.angle_gamma   90.00
#
_symmetry.space_group_name_H-M   'P 1'
#
loop_
_entity.id
_entity.type
_entity.pdbx_description
1 polymer ?
#
loop_
_entity_poly.entity_id
_entity_poly.type
_entity_poly.pdbx_seq_one_letter_code
_entity_poly.pdbx_strand_id
1 'polypeptide(L)'
;MLVFDGQTTHLSGALPQEQGWTEGADGWSWPGRHPALIANTAVTLPGGTVAAGILAHGLETLGPQRLAALLVHEAFHVFQAIHPSPAWEANELDALTYPRTELTVAHARAQEAVHLAAALAHPEGWEAAARQALAWRSVRFEHLHPEHVRYEQRMETVEGLAHFVEICFLKEFPRLDGGQDAGANVREWAYRSGAALAHLVARRGEGWQTQVMAGIPLDELLAAQVSAAEKPEPSPELLEAARRAVQAADSQLTALVTEFRSLPGPRLTLQAEVPWSATGFDPLNVLALPDGSLLHRRYLRLTGPTGELEVMGASAVTHGPQPLNVTRLEVAGLPAGLEPSLTEGRWRLVSESLQANVPAQATTQDDQGGWNISV
;
A
#
# COMPACT_ATOMS: atom_id res chain seq x y z
N MET A 1 23.39 0.17 -0.22
CA MET A 1 22.36 0.74 0.68
C MET A 1 22.29 2.24 0.45
N LEU A 2 21.09 2.80 0.43
CA LEU A 2 20.81 4.21 0.16
C LEU A 2 19.99 4.79 1.34
N VAL A 3 20.56 5.67 2.15
CA VAL A 3 19.95 6.12 3.42
C VAL A 3 19.87 7.64 3.48
N PHE A 4 18.68 8.20 3.67
CA PHE A 4 18.49 9.63 3.92
C PHE A 4 18.31 9.91 5.41
N ASP A 5 19.21 10.70 6.01
CA ASP A 5 19.24 11.01 7.45
C ASP A 5 18.41 12.24 7.86
N GLY A 6 17.68 12.83 6.91
CA GLY A 6 16.95 14.10 7.10
C GLY A 6 17.67 15.31 6.52
N GLN A 7 18.96 15.21 6.20
CA GLN A 7 19.75 16.28 5.59
C GLN A 7 20.53 15.83 4.36
N THR A 8 21.08 14.62 4.38
CA THR A 8 21.98 14.07 3.37
C THR A 8 21.58 12.64 3.06
N THR A 9 21.73 12.23 1.80
CA THR A 9 21.59 10.83 1.41
C THR A 9 22.95 10.17 1.29
N HIS A 10 23.11 9.02 1.92
CA HIS A 10 24.34 8.24 1.94
C HIS A 10 24.18 6.96 1.13
N LEU A 11 25.17 6.64 0.29
CA LEU A 11 25.25 5.42 -0.49
C LEU A 11 26.46 4.61 -0.07
N SER A 12 26.23 3.36 0.36
CA SER A 12 27.28 2.41 0.75
C SER A 12 27.18 1.10 -0.03
N GLY A 13 28.32 0.44 -0.25
CA GLY A 13 28.41 -0.87 -0.92
C GLY A 13 28.19 -0.86 -2.45
N ALA A 14 28.12 0.32 -3.08
CA ALA A 14 28.05 0.48 -4.53
C ALA A 14 28.72 1.79 -4.97
N LEU A 15 29.11 1.86 -6.24
CA LEU A 15 29.61 3.08 -6.88
C LEU A 15 28.46 3.81 -7.58
N PRO A 16 28.21 5.10 -7.30
CA PRO A 16 27.23 5.87 -8.05
C PRO A 16 27.71 6.10 -9.49
N GLN A 17 26.78 6.10 -10.44
CA GLN A 17 27.07 6.34 -11.86
C GLN A 17 26.63 7.72 -12.36
N GLU A 18 26.15 8.57 -11.46
CA GLU A 18 25.69 9.93 -11.77
C GLU A 18 26.53 10.99 -11.08
N GLN A 19 26.45 12.22 -11.59
CA GLN A 19 27.10 13.38 -10.99
C GLN A 19 26.31 13.88 -9.77
N GLY A 20 27.00 14.50 -8.81
CA GLY A 20 26.39 15.08 -7.60
C GLY A 20 26.76 14.35 -6.30
N TRP A 21 27.33 13.15 -6.42
CA TRP A 21 27.86 12.40 -5.29
C TRP A 21 29.24 12.90 -4.85
N THR A 22 29.46 12.98 -3.54
CA THR A 22 30.76 13.30 -2.92
C THR A 22 31.29 12.08 -2.19
N GLU A 23 32.51 11.65 -2.52
CA GLU A 23 33.18 10.52 -1.87
C GLU A 23 33.58 10.87 -0.43
N GLY A 24 33.35 9.92 0.48
CA GLY A 24 33.71 9.99 1.89
C GLY A 24 34.31 8.67 2.38
N ALA A 25 34.67 8.62 3.67
CA ALA A 25 35.37 7.47 4.24
C ALA A 25 34.55 6.16 4.19
N ASP A 26 33.23 6.25 4.34
CA ASP A 26 32.32 5.11 4.47
C ASP A 26 31.38 4.94 3.24
N GLY A 27 31.67 5.62 2.14
CA GLY A 27 30.88 5.57 0.91
C GLY A 27 30.70 6.94 0.26
N TRP A 28 29.50 7.19 -0.27
CA TRP A 28 29.18 8.39 -1.03
C TRP A 28 28.07 9.18 -0.37
N SER A 29 28.10 10.50 -0.51
CA SER A 29 27.08 11.41 0.03
C SER A 29 26.46 12.27 -1.08
N TRP A 30 25.16 12.52 -0.96
CA TRP A 30 24.35 13.34 -1.86
C TRP A 30 23.65 14.44 -1.05
N PRO A 31 23.70 15.70 -1.48
CA PRO A 31 23.08 16.80 -0.74
C PRO A 31 21.55 16.67 -0.75
N GLY A 32 20.92 16.67 0.43
CA GLY A 32 19.48 16.47 0.55
C GLY A 32 19.04 15.03 0.34
N ARG A 33 17.74 14.86 0.08
CA ARG A 33 17.15 13.56 -0.27
C ARG A 33 17.41 13.25 -1.73
N HIS A 34 18.01 12.10 -2.01
CA HIS A 34 18.22 11.65 -3.38
C HIS A 34 16.87 11.48 -4.11
N PRO A 35 16.70 11.97 -5.35
CA PRO A 35 15.40 11.93 -6.04
C PRO A 35 14.79 10.54 -6.18
N ALA A 36 15.62 9.51 -6.29
CA ALA A 36 15.16 8.12 -6.39
C ALA A 36 14.63 7.55 -5.05
N LEU A 37 14.95 8.17 -3.91
CA LEU A 37 14.55 7.70 -2.58
C LEU A 37 13.27 8.40 -2.13
N ILE A 38 12.13 7.77 -2.43
CA ILE A 38 10.79 8.32 -2.12
C ILE A 38 10.06 7.55 -1.00
N ALA A 39 10.53 6.34 -0.69
CA ALA A 39 10.01 5.44 0.35
C ALA A 39 11.10 4.46 0.81
N ASN A 40 10.87 3.75 1.90
CA ASN A 40 11.66 2.58 2.26
C ASN A 40 11.27 1.44 1.33
N THR A 41 12.18 1.02 0.45
CA THR A 41 11.98 -0.03 -0.55
C THR A 41 13.28 -0.30 -1.32
N ALA A 42 13.27 -1.23 -2.29
CA ALA A 42 14.31 -1.33 -3.29
C ALA A 42 14.25 -0.15 -4.27
N VAL A 43 15.36 0.58 -4.40
CA VAL A 43 15.51 1.76 -5.25
C VAL A 43 16.49 1.45 -6.38
N THR A 44 16.06 1.69 -7.62
CA THR A 44 16.96 1.64 -8.78
C THR A 44 17.59 3.00 -9.00
N LEU A 45 18.90 3.09 -8.80
CA LEU A 45 19.72 4.27 -9.09
C LEU A 45 20.02 4.38 -10.60
N PRO A 46 20.33 5.58 -11.09
CA PRO A 46 20.92 5.76 -12.41
C PRO A 46 22.10 4.81 -12.65
N GLY A 47 22.10 4.15 -13.81
CA GLY A 47 23.04 3.08 -14.12
C GLY A 47 22.59 1.67 -13.74
N GLY A 48 21.35 1.51 -13.23
CA GLY A 48 20.71 0.21 -13.00
C GLY A 48 21.10 -0.48 -11.70
N THR A 49 21.83 0.21 -10.81
CA THR A 49 22.17 -0.33 -9.49
C THR A 49 20.92 -0.34 -8.60
N VAL A 50 20.55 -1.50 -8.09
CA VAL A 50 19.45 -1.62 -7.12
C VAL A 50 19.99 -1.57 -5.70
N ALA A 51 19.46 -0.69 -4.87
CA ALA A 51 19.88 -0.50 -3.48
C ALA A 51 18.68 -0.52 -2.54
N ALA A 52 18.87 -1.06 -1.33
CA ALA A 52 17.91 -0.94 -0.25
C ALA A 52 17.86 0.53 0.20
N GLY A 53 16.70 1.16 0.03
CA GLY A 53 16.42 2.56 0.34
C GLY A 53 15.81 2.72 1.73
N ILE A 54 16.30 3.67 2.51
CA ILE A 54 15.82 3.98 3.86
C ILE A 54 15.71 5.49 4.06
N LEU A 55 14.53 5.95 4.42
CA LEU A 55 14.26 7.26 5.01
C LEU A 55 14.45 7.12 6.53
N ALA A 56 15.65 7.42 7.02
CA ALA A 56 16.00 7.27 8.43
C ALA A 56 15.38 8.36 9.31
N HIS A 57 15.03 9.50 8.71
CA HIS A 57 14.27 10.54 9.40
C HIS A 57 12.89 10.00 9.82
N GLY A 58 12.58 10.08 11.12
CA GLY A 58 11.38 9.49 11.73
C GLY A 58 11.59 8.08 12.31
N LEU A 59 12.78 7.47 12.14
CA LEU A 59 13.14 6.18 12.72
C LEU A 59 14.02 6.32 13.98
N GLU A 60 14.19 7.53 14.51
CA GLU A 60 15.11 7.84 15.61
C GLU A 60 14.73 7.11 16.91
N THR A 61 13.47 6.71 17.04
CA THR A 61 12.97 5.96 18.20
C THR A 61 13.23 4.46 18.13
N LEU A 62 13.65 3.92 16.97
CA LEU A 62 13.96 2.50 16.83
C LEU A 62 15.34 2.19 17.42
N GLY A 63 15.40 1.14 18.25
CA GLY A 63 16.68 0.62 18.72
C GLY A 63 17.51 0.01 17.57
N PRO A 64 18.85 -0.04 17.69
CA PRO A 64 19.74 -0.50 16.62
C PRO A 64 19.38 -1.85 16.02
N GLN A 65 18.90 -2.79 16.84
CA GLN A 65 18.49 -4.12 16.39
C GLN A 65 17.25 -4.09 15.48
N ARG A 66 16.26 -3.22 15.79
CA ARG A 66 15.05 -3.06 14.97
C ARG A 66 15.37 -2.33 13.67
N LEU A 67 16.25 -1.33 13.73
CA LEU A 67 16.75 -0.69 12.51
C LEU A 67 17.45 -1.72 11.60
N ALA A 68 18.34 -2.55 12.16
CA ALA A 68 19.00 -3.61 11.39
C ALA A 68 18.01 -4.61 10.79
N ALA A 69 16.95 -4.99 11.52
CA ALA A 69 15.89 -5.85 11.01
C ALA A 69 15.16 -5.20 9.82
N LEU A 70 14.83 -3.90 9.92
CA LEU A 70 14.27 -3.15 8.79
C LEU A 70 15.24 -3.11 7.59
N LEU A 71 16.55 -3.01 7.81
CA LEU A 71 17.52 -3.10 6.71
C LEU A 71 17.49 -4.48 6.04
N VAL A 72 17.31 -5.56 6.80
CA VAL A 72 17.14 -6.92 6.26
C VAL A 72 15.85 -7.01 5.43
N HIS A 73 14.77 -6.38 5.89
CA HIS A 73 13.52 -6.25 5.14
C HIS A 73 13.76 -5.59 3.77
N GLU A 74 14.35 -4.40 3.76
CA GLU A 74 14.58 -3.67 2.50
C GLU A 74 15.61 -4.36 1.59
N ALA A 75 16.61 -5.04 2.16
CA ALA A 75 17.54 -5.85 1.39
C ALA A 75 16.84 -7.05 0.71
N PHE A 76 15.76 -7.57 1.29
CA PHE A 76 14.96 -8.60 0.66
C PHE A 76 14.18 -8.09 -0.55
N HIS A 77 13.68 -6.85 -0.52
CA HIS A 77 13.12 -6.23 -1.72
C HIS A 77 14.17 -6.04 -2.82
N VAL A 78 15.44 -5.78 -2.48
CA VAL A 78 16.53 -5.79 -3.48
C VAL A 78 16.69 -7.17 -4.08
N PHE A 79 16.66 -8.23 -3.27
CA PHE A 79 16.69 -9.62 -3.75
C PHE A 79 15.54 -9.91 -4.72
N GLN A 80 14.30 -9.50 -4.39
CA GLN A 80 13.13 -9.66 -5.26
C GLN A 80 13.31 -8.92 -6.59
N ALA A 81 13.80 -7.68 -6.55
CA ALA A 81 14.02 -6.86 -7.73
C ALA A 81 15.06 -7.44 -8.69
N ILE A 82 16.14 -8.06 -8.18
CA ILE A 82 17.20 -8.65 -9.01
C ILE A 82 16.94 -10.12 -9.38
N HIS A 83 15.92 -10.76 -8.79
CA HIS A 83 15.47 -12.12 -9.13
C HIS A 83 13.99 -12.12 -9.53
N PRO A 84 13.65 -11.68 -10.76
CA PRO A 84 12.27 -11.64 -11.23
C PRO A 84 11.57 -12.99 -11.09
N SER A 85 10.33 -12.97 -10.59
CA SER A 85 9.52 -14.16 -10.36
C SER A 85 8.04 -13.80 -10.48
N PRO A 86 7.17 -14.72 -10.95
CA PRO A 86 5.72 -14.55 -10.89
C PRO A 86 5.19 -14.39 -9.45
N ALA A 87 6.01 -14.66 -8.43
CA ALA A 87 5.66 -14.47 -7.03
C ALA A 87 5.64 -13.00 -6.60
N TRP A 88 6.27 -12.08 -7.35
CA TRP A 88 6.47 -10.69 -6.90
C TRP A 88 5.42 -9.71 -7.42
N GLU A 89 4.50 -10.15 -8.29
CA GLU A 89 3.53 -9.27 -8.93
C GLU A 89 2.23 -9.19 -8.15
N ALA A 90 1.99 -8.07 -7.48
CA ALA A 90 0.71 -7.73 -6.86
C ALA A 90 0.13 -6.46 -7.52
N ASN A 91 -1.12 -6.54 -7.99
CA ASN A 91 -1.80 -5.39 -8.59
C ASN A 91 -2.47 -4.55 -7.49
N GLU A 92 -1.84 -3.44 -7.10
CA GLU A 92 -2.38 -2.54 -6.04
C GLU A 92 -3.77 -1.98 -6.32
N LEU A 93 -4.22 -1.98 -7.58
CA LEU A 93 -5.58 -1.58 -7.92
C LEU A 93 -6.63 -2.55 -7.37
N ASP A 94 -6.27 -3.83 -7.25
CA ASP A 94 -7.17 -4.87 -6.72
C ASP A 94 -7.45 -4.61 -5.22
N ALA A 95 -6.55 -3.93 -4.51
CA ALA A 95 -6.74 -3.56 -3.11
C ALA A 95 -7.79 -2.45 -2.91
N LEU A 96 -8.00 -1.59 -3.91
CA LEU A 96 -8.89 -0.43 -3.79
C LEU A 96 -10.36 -0.85 -3.64
N THR A 97 -10.76 -1.94 -4.30
CA THR A 97 -12.13 -2.48 -4.27
C THR A 97 -12.29 -3.61 -3.27
N TYR A 98 -11.27 -3.86 -2.44
CA TYR A 98 -11.29 -4.94 -1.46
C TYR A 98 -12.41 -4.70 -0.43
N PRO A 99 -13.28 -5.70 -0.13
CA PRO A 99 -14.46 -5.54 0.71
C PRO A 99 -14.11 -5.49 2.22
N ARG A 100 -13.31 -4.51 2.64
CA ARG A 100 -12.76 -4.41 4.01
C ARG A 100 -13.83 -4.23 5.09
N THR A 101 -14.98 -3.65 4.73
CA THR A 101 -16.11 -3.39 5.63
C THR A 101 -17.16 -4.50 5.57
N GLU A 102 -16.92 -5.57 4.82
CA GLU A 102 -17.80 -6.73 4.82
C GLU A 102 -17.57 -7.56 6.10
N LEU A 103 -18.64 -7.72 6.88
CA LEU A 103 -18.57 -8.38 8.19
C LEU A 103 -18.05 -9.82 8.09
N THR A 104 -18.46 -10.58 7.08
CA THR A 104 -18.02 -11.97 6.91
C THR A 104 -16.52 -12.05 6.64
N VAL A 105 -15.99 -11.15 5.81
CA VAL A 105 -14.55 -11.06 5.51
C VAL A 105 -13.75 -10.69 6.77
N ALA A 106 -14.21 -9.68 7.51
CA ALA A 106 -13.57 -9.24 8.75
C ALA A 106 -13.59 -10.34 9.83
N HIS A 107 -14.72 -11.04 9.98
CA HIS A 107 -14.87 -12.13 10.96
C HIS A 107 -13.99 -13.33 10.61
N ALA A 108 -14.00 -13.77 9.34
CA ALA A 108 -13.17 -14.88 8.92
C ALA A 108 -11.67 -14.58 9.08
N ARG A 109 -11.24 -13.34 8.83
CA ARG A 109 -9.85 -12.90 9.10
C ARG A 109 -9.50 -12.96 10.59
N ALA A 110 -10.41 -12.52 11.46
CA ALA A 110 -10.19 -12.59 12.90
C ALA A 110 -9.99 -14.03 13.39
N GLN A 111 -10.82 -14.96 12.89
CA GLN A 111 -10.68 -16.39 13.19
C GLN A 111 -9.37 -16.96 12.66
N GLU A 112 -9.06 -16.67 11.39
CA GLU A 112 -7.83 -17.09 10.74
C GLU A 112 -6.59 -16.67 11.55
N ALA A 113 -6.56 -15.41 11.99
CA ALA A 113 -5.46 -14.87 12.79
C ALA A 113 -5.28 -15.59 14.13
N VAL A 114 -6.36 -15.91 14.87
CA VAL A 114 -6.26 -16.68 16.13
C VAL A 114 -5.69 -18.08 15.88
N HIS A 115 -6.11 -18.74 14.80
CA HIS A 115 -5.62 -20.07 14.47
C HIS A 115 -4.16 -20.07 13.96
N LEU A 116 -3.76 -19.06 13.19
CA LEU A 116 -2.36 -18.84 12.82
C LEU A 116 -1.51 -18.57 14.07
N ALA A 117 -1.97 -17.73 14.99
CA ALA A 117 -1.29 -17.47 16.26
C ALA A 117 -1.11 -18.76 17.07
N ALA A 118 -2.17 -19.56 17.18
CA ALA A 118 -2.13 -20.84 17.88
C ALA A 118 -1.15 -21.84 17.23
N ALA A 119 -1.13 -21.92 15.90
CA ALA A 119 -0.19 -22.78 15.17
C ALA A 119 1.27 -22.35 15.39
N LEU A 120 1.53 -21.04 15.42
CA LEU A 120 2.86 -20.50 15.68
C LEU A 120 3.31 -20.77 17.12
N ALA A 121 2.43 -20.61 18.11
CA ALA A 121 2.74 -20.76 19.53
C ALA A 121 3.04 -22.21 19.97
N HIS A 122 2.53 -23.21 19.25
CA HIS A 122 2.71 -24.62 19.58
C HIS A 122 3.58 -25.32 18.53
N PRO A 123 4.85 -25.62 18.81
CA PRO A 123 5.72 -26.33 17.86
C PRO A 123 5.27 -27.76 17.56
N GLU A 124 4.66 -28.42 18.55
CA GLU A 124 4.07 -29.76 18.42
C GLU A 124 2.56 -29.64 18.17
N GLY A 125 2.02 -30.43 17.23
CA GLY A 125 0.57 -30.47 16.96
C GLY A 125 0.01 -29.23 16.26
N TRP A 126 0.87 -28.35 15.74
CA TRP A 126 0.49 -27.12 15.03
C TRP A 126 -0.41 -27.35 13.83
N GLU A 127 -0.36 -28.54 13.24
CA GLU A 127 -1.13 -28.92 12.08
C GLU A 127 -2.63 -28.84 12.35
N ALA A 128 -3.09 -29.07 13.59
CA ALA A 128 -4.51 -28.90 13.92
C ALA A 128 -4.94 -27.42 13.79
N ALA A 129 -4.17 -26.49 14.35
CA ALA A 129 -4.47 -25.07 14.29
C ALA A 129 -4.27 -24.50 12.87
N ALA A 130 -3.21 -24.91 12.15
CA ALA A 130 -2.98 -24.49 10.78
C ALA A 130 -4.11 -24.91 9.84
N ARG A 131 -4.68 -26.11 10.00
CA ARG A 131 -5.86 -26.54 9.23
C ARG A 131 -7.08 -25.68 9.49
N GLN A 132 -7.30 -25.28 10.74
CA GLN A 132 -8.40 -24.37 11.08
C GLN A 132 -8.18 -22.96 10.50
N ALA A 133 -6.93 -22.46 10.51
CA ALA A 133 -6.60 -21.21 9.83
C ALA A 133 -6.91 -21.27 8.32
N LEU A 134 -6.49 -22.35 7.65
CA LEU A 134 -6.79 -22.55 6.23
C LEU A 134 -8.29 -22.67 5.95
N ALA A 135 -9.05 -23.34 6.80
CA ALA A 135 -10.50 -23.44 6.65
C ALA A 135 -11.20 -22.06 6.75
N TRP A 136 -10.78 -21.21 7.69
CA TRP A 136 -11.28 -19.83 7.77
C TRP A 136 -10.81 -18.95 6.60
N ARG A 137 -9.57 -19.15 6.12
CA ARG A 137 -9.11 -18.52 4.87
C ARG A 137 -10.01 -18.91 3.70
N SER A 138 -10.40 -20.18 3.57
CA SER A 138 -11.34 -20.61 2.52
C SER A 138 -12.70 -19.94 2.63
N VAL A 139 -13.28 -19.88 3.84
CA VAL A 139 -14.55 -19.14 4.08
C VAL A 139 -14.42 -17.67 3.66
N ARG A 140 -13.29 -17.06 3.94
CA ARG A 140 -13.01 -15.67 3.55
C ARG A 140 -12.91 -15.54 2.03
N PHE A 141 -12.14 -16.41 1.37
CA PHE A 141 -11.94 -16.39 -0.08
C PHE A 141 -13.23 -16.64 -0.88
N GLU A 142 -14.21 -17.36 -0.33
CA GLU A 142 -15.55 -17.50 -0.93
C GLU A 142 -16.31 -16.17 -1.06
N HIS A 143 -15.95 -15.16 -0.27
CA HIS A 143 -16.56 -13.82 -0.27
C HIS A 143 -15.70 -12.79 -1.02
N LEU A 144 -14.56 -13.21 -1.56
CA LEU A 144 -13.65 -12.34 -2.30
C LEU A 144 -13.77 -12.58 -3.80
N HIS A 145 -13.56 -11.52 -4.58
CA HIS A 145 -13.37 -11.70 -6.01
C HIS A 145 -12.02 -12.38 -6.28
N PRO A 146 -11.86 -13.12 -7.40
CA PRO A 146 -10.61 -13.82 -7.73
C PRO A 146 -9.38 -12.90 -7.75
N GLU A 147 -9.54 -11.66 -8.19
CA GLU A 147 -8.48 -10.64 -8.16
C GLU A 147 -8.03 -10.27 -6.75
N HIS A 148 -8.95 -10.22 -5.77
CA HIS A 148 -8.63 -9.94 -4.37
C HIS A 148 -7.87 -11.09 -3.72
N VAL A 149 -8.26 -12.34 -4.01
CA VAL A 149 -7.54 -13.53 -3.55
C VAL A 149 -6.12 -13.55 -4.11
N ARG A 150 -5.98 -13.33 -5.42
CA ARG A 150 -4.66 -13.25 -6.07
C ARG A 150 -3.82 -12.11 -5.49
N TYR A 151 -4.41 -10.94 -5.28
CA TYR A 151 -3.72 -9.80 -4.67
C TYR A 151 -3.18 -10.18 -3.28
N GLU A 152 -4.00 -10.77 -2.41
CA GLU A 152 -3.54 -11.21 -1.10
C GLU A 152 -2.39 -12.19 -1.18
N GLN A 153 -2.53 -13.28 -1.93
CA GLN A 153 -1.50 -14.30 -2.06
C GLN A 153 -0.18 -13.72 -2.58
N ARG A 154 -0.24 -12.72 -3.47
CA ARG A 154 0.94 -12.03 -4.01
C ARG A 154 1.52 -11.01 -3.04
N MET A 155 0.69 -10.31 -2.29
CA MET A 155 1.17 -9.42 -1.23
C MET A 155 1.80 -10.20 -0.07
N GLU A 156 1.30 -11.39 0.23
CA GLU A 156 1.89 -12.31 1.22
C GLU A 156 3.29 -12.77 0.79
N THR A 157 3.54 -12.94 -0.52
CA THR A 157 4.88 -13.27 -1.03
C THR A 157 5.78 -12.04 -1.18
N VAL A 158 5.25 -10.88 -1.54
CA VAL A 158 6.04 -9.64 -1.68
C VAL A 158 6.44 -9.10 -0.30
N GLU A 159 5.46 -8.76 0.53
CA GLU A 159 5.66 -8.09 1.81
C GLU A 159 5.73 -9.07 2.97
N GLY A 160 4.93 -10.13 2.93
CA GLY A 160 4.93 -11.14 3.99
C GLY A 160 6.26 -11.89 4.10
N LEU A 161 6.96 -12.15 2.98
CA LEU A 161 8.30 -12.74 3.03
C LEU A 161 9.39 -11.75 3.44
N ALA A 162 9.26 -10.47 3.07
CA ALA A 162 10.14 -9.42 3.59
C ALA A 162 9.99 -9.30 5.12
N HIS A 163 8.75 -9.32 5.61
CA HIS A 163 8.44 -9.35 7.04
C HIS A 163 8.93 -10.66 7.71
N PHE A 164 8.80 -11.81 7.05
CA PHE A 164 9.32 -13.09 7.55
C PHE A 164 10.83 -13.05 7.80
N VAL A 165 11.62 -12.54 6.86
CA VAL A 165 13.08 -12.46 7.04
C VAL A 165 13.47 -11.43 8.11
N GLU A 166 12.73 -10.32 8.21
CA GLU A 166 12.88 -9.32 9.27
C GLU A 166 12.68 -9.95 10.66
N ILE A 167 11.57 -10.66 10.88
CA ILE A 167 11.29 -11.25 12.19
C ILE A 167 12.14 -12.48 12.48
N CYS A 168 12.60 -13.22 11.46
CA CYS A 168 13.60 -14.28 11.62
C CYS A 168 14.93 -13.72 12.14
N PHE A 169 15.37 -12.57 11.63
CA PHE A 169 16.55 -11.87 12.13
C PHE A 169 16.39 -11.49 13.62
N LEU A 170 15.18 -11.10 14.01
CA LEU A 170 14.84 -10.76 15.40
C LEU A 170 14.58 -11.99 16.29
N LYS A 171 14.45 -13.18 15.72
CA LYS A 171 14.02 -14.42 16.40
C LYS A 171 12.63 -14.28 17.02
N GLU A 172 11.73 -13.63 16.30
CA GLU A 172 10.34 -13.38 16.69
C GLU A 172 9.36 -14.11 15.77
N PHE A 173 8.09 -14.04 16.13
CA PHE A 173 6.95 -14.47 15.32
C PHE A 173 6.03 -13.28 15.04
N PRO A 174 5.24 -13.31 13.96
CA PRO A 174 4.29 -12.24 13.70
C PRO A 174 3.25 -12.20 14.81
N ARG A 175 2.90 -10.98 15.25
CA ARG A 175 1.89 -10.77 16.28
C ARG A 175 0.51 -10.80 15.65
N LEU A 176 -0.29 -11.77 16.07
CA LEU A 176 -1.66 -11.99 15.60
C LEU A 176 -2.57 -12.04 16.84
N ASP A 177 -3.63 -11.23 16.81
CA ASP A 177 -4.53 -11.01 17.94
C ASP A 177 -5.98 -11.41 17.61
N GLY A 178 -6.30 -11.58 16.32
CA GLY A 178 -7.65 -11.91 15.87
C GLY A 178 -8.56 -10.69 15.89
N GLY A 179 -8.91 -10.22 17.10
CA GLY A 179 -9.80 -9.07 17.27
C GLY A 179 -9.26 -7.81 16.61
N GLN A 180 -7.99 -7.48 16.83
CA GLN A 180 -7.34 -6.35 16.14
C GLN A 180 -7.14 -6.61 14.64
N ASP A 181 -6.93 -7.87 14.23
CA ASP A 181 -6.72 -8.22 12.83
C ASP A 181 -7.99 -8.11 11.99
N ALA A 182 -9.17 -8.19 12.60
CA ALA A 182 -10.46 -8.10 11.90
C ALA A 182 -10.56 -6.84 11.01
N GLY A 183 -10.07 -5.70 11.51
CA GLY A 183 -10.11 -4.40 10.82
C GLY A 183 -8.87 -4.05 10.03
N ALA A 184 -7.89 -4.94 9.93
CA ALA A 184 -6.65 -4.68 9.21
C ALA A 184 -6.93 -4.37 7.73
N ASN A 185 -6.20 -3.42 7.17
CA ASN A 185 -6.21 -3.27 5.71
C ASN A 185 -5.55 -4.50 5.06
N VAL A 186 -5.94 -4.81 3.82
CA VAL A 186 -5.51 -6.05 3.14
C VAL A 186 -3.99 -6.14 3.02
N ARG A 187 -3.31 -5.01 2.81
CA ARG A 187 -1.86 -4.95 2.72
C ARG A 187 -1.22 -5.27 4.07
N GLU A 188 -1.58 -4.55 5.14
CA GLU A 188 -1.15 -4.82 6.52
C GLU A 188 -1.39 -6.27 6.95
N TRP A 189 -2.54 -6.82 6.55
CA TRP A 189 -2.88 -8.21 6.79
C TRP A 189 -1.88 -9.15 6.11
N ALA A 190 -1.56 -8.91 4.83
CA ALA A 190 -0.63 -9.72 4.05
C ALA A 190 0.80 -9.75 4.63
N TYR A 191 1.27 -8.69 5.29
CA TYR A 191 2.55 -8.72 6.03
C TYR A 191 2.51 -9.81 7.11
N ARG A 192 1.45 -9.81 7.93
CA ARG A 192 1.35 -10.71 9.09
C ARG A 192 0.97 -12.13 8.69
N SER A 193 0.00 -12.28 7.79
CA SER A 193 -0.45 -13.59 7.32
C SER A 193 0.63 -14.26 6.48
N GLY A 194 1.28 -13.55 5.56
CA GLY A 194 2.36 -14.09 4.75
C GLY A 194 3.55 -14.53 5.60
N ALA A 195 3.96 -13.73 6.59
CA ALA A 195 5.01 -14.12 7.52
C ALA A 195 4.63 -15.34 8.37
N ALA A 196 3.37 -15.42 8.84
CA ALA A 196 2.88 -16.55 9.61
C ALA A 196 2.87 -17.84 8.77
N LEU A 197 2.35 -17.77 7.55
CA LEU A 197 2.35 -18.90 6.61
C LEU A 197 3.78 -19.36 6.31
N ALA A 198 4.70 -18.45 6.02
CA ALA A 198 6.10 -18.77 5.75
C ALA A 198 6.77 -19.49 6.93
N HIS A 199 6.54 -19.03 8.17
CA HIS A 199 7.02 -19.73 9.37
C HIS A 199 6.47 -21.15 9.48
N LEU A 200 5.18 -21.36 9.19
CA LEU A 200 4.56 -22.68 9.28
C LEU A 200 5.06 -23.61 8.17
N VAL A 201 5.12 -23.13 6.92
CA VAL A 201 5.66 -23.87 5.77
C VAL A 201 7.11 -24.29 6.02
N ALA A 202 7.92 -23.43 6.62
CA ALA A 202 9.33 -23.70 6.93
C ALA A 202 9.53 -24.80 7.98
N ARG A 203 8.50 -25.19 8.76
CA ARG A 203 8.63 -26.25 9.79
C ARG A 203 8.92 -27.63 9.21
N ARG A 204 8.59 -27.88 7.94
CA ARG A 204 8.85 -29.15 7.25
C ARG A 204 10.18 -29.20 6.49
N GLY A 205 10.99 -28.15 6.59
CA GLY A 205 12.34 -28.09 6.00
C GLY A 205 12.43 -27.14 4.81
N GLU A 206 13.44 -27.36 3.97
CA GLU A 206 13.81 -26.50 2.85
C GLU A 206 13.08 -26.87 1.55
N GLY A 207 13.21 -26.02 0.52
CA GLY A 207 12.70 -26.27 -0.84
C GLY A 207 11.34 -25.66 -1.14
N TRP A 208 10.64 -25.13 -0.13
CA TRP A 208 9.43 -24.34 -0.32
C TRP A 208 9.73 -23.00 -1.02
N GLN A 209 10.93 -22.44 -0.81
CA GLN A 209 11.33 -21.18 -1.45
C GLN A 209 11.32 -21.30 -2.97
N THR A 210 11.84 -22.41 -3.52
CA THR A 210 11.81 -22.66 -4.98
C THR A 210 10.38 -22.76 -5.51
N GLN A 211 9.47 -23.34 -4.74
CA GLN A 211 8.05 -23.44 -5.11
C GLN A 211 7.36 -22.08 -5.08
N VAL A 212 7.64 -21.25 -4.07
CA VAL A 212 7.20 -19.85 -4.05
C VAL A 212 7.74 -19.11 -5.25
N MET A 213 9.04 -19.23 -5.56
CA MET A 213 9.66 -18.59 -6.73
C MET A 213 9.03 -19.04 -8.07
N ALA A 214 8.45 -20.23 -8.12
CA ALA A 214 7.68 -20.72 -9.26
C ALA A 214 6.24 -20.18 -9.32
N GLY A 215 5.82 -19.41 -8.31
CA GLY A 215 4.53 -18.73 -8.25
C GLY A 215 3.49 -19.42 -7.36
N ILE A 216 3.83 -20.53 -6.68
CA ILE A 216 2.90 -21.26 -5.81
C ILE A 216 2.64 -20.42 -4.53
N PRO A 217 1.36 -20.12 -4.20
CA PRO A 217 0.99 -19.40 -2.99
C PRO A 217 1.41 -20.09 -1.68
N LEU A 218 1.68 -19.31 -0.64
CA LEU A 218 2.13 -19.83 0.67
C LEU A 218 1.07 -20.68 1.37
N ASP A 219 -0.20 -20.34 1.21
CA ASP A 219 -1.33 -21.09 1.77
C ASP A 219 -1.53 -22.44 1.07
N GLU A 220 -1.32 -22.52 -0.24
CA GLU A 220 -1.29 -23.79 -0.98
C GLU A 220 -0.14 -24.69 -0.54
N LEU A 221 1.05 -24.12 -0.33
CA LEU A 221 2.20 -24.87 0.21
C LEU A 221 1.93 -25.37 1.62
N LEU A 222 1.28 -24.57 2.46
CA LEU A 222 0.88 -24.99 3.79
C LEU A 222 -0.18 -26.09 3.74
N ALA A 223 -1.18 -25.94 2.86
CA ALA A 223 -2.24 -26.93 2.64
C ALA A 223 -1.67 -28.28 2.19
N ALA A 224 -0.60 -28.31 1.39
CA ALA A 224 0.08 -29.54 1.01
C ALA A 224 0.76 -30.28 2.20
N GLN A 225 1.01 -29.59 3.31
CA GLN A 225 1.66 -30.16 4.51
C GLN A 225 0.67 -30.64 5.58
N VAL A 226 -0.61 -30.32 5.42
CA VAL A 226 -1.66 -30.64 6.40
C VAL A 226 -2.87 -31.27 5.72
N SER A 227 -3.70 -32.01 6.44
CA SER A 227 -4.97 -32.51 5.89
C SER A 227 -6.02 -31.39 5.79
N ALA A 228 -7.11 -31.60 5.05
CA ALA A 228 -8.23 -30.67 5.13
C ALA A 228 -8.86 -30.70 6.55
N ALA A 229 -9.40 -29.57 6.99
CA ALA A 229 -10.29 -29.49 8.15
C ALA A 229 -11.75 -29.39 7.70
N GLU A 230 -12.65 -29.82 8.58
CA GLU A 230 -14.07 -29.48 8.48
C GLU A 230 -14.28 -27.98 8.74
N LYS A 231 -15.45 -27.47 8.34
CA LYS A 231 -15.81 -26.07 8.56
C LYS A 231 -15.80 -25.76 10.07
N PRO A 232 -14.96 -24.82 10.53
CA PRO A 232 -14.85 -24.48 11.94
C PRO A 232 -16.14 -23.89 12.53
N GLU A 233 -16.33 -24.09 13.82
CA GLU A 233 -17.37 -23.39 14.57
C GLU A 233 -16.98 -21.91 14.78
N PRO A 234 -17.86 -20.95 14.45
CA PRO A 234 -17.60 -19.53 14.64
C PRO A 234 -17.54 -19.16 16.12
N SER A 235 -16.45 -18.51 16.55
CA SER A 235 -16.43 -17.82 17.85
C SER A 235 -17.33 -16.56 17.84
N PRO A 236 -18.32 -16.46 18.76
CA PRO A 236 -19.16 -15.27 18.91
C PRO A 236 -18.38 -14.02 19.34
N GLU A 237 -17.33 -14.19 20.13
CA GLU A 237 -16.49 -13.08 20.60
C GLU A 237 -15.76 -12.41 19.44
N LEU A 238 -15.19 -13.20 18.53
CA LEU A 238 -14.52 -12.70 17.33
C LEU A 238 -15.50 -12.10 16.33
N LEU A 239 -16.74 -12.59 16.28
CA LEU A 239 -17.80 -11.97 15.47
C LEU A 239 -18.11 -10.55 15.98
N GLU A 240 -18.21 -10.38 17.30
CA GLU A 240 -18.45 -9.07 17.90
C GLU A 240 -17.24 -8.13 17.73
N ALA A 241 -16.02 -8.66 17.81
CA ALA A 241 -14.82 -7.89 17.47
C ALA A 241 -14.83 -7.41 16.02
N ALA A 242 -15.20 -8.28 15.07
CA ALA A 242 -15.33 -7.91 13.67
C ALA A 242 -16.41 -6.83 13.43
N ARG A 243 -17.57 -6.91 14.12
CA ARG A 243 -18.59 -5.85 14.08
C ARG A 243 -18.06 -4.50 14.51
N ARG A 244 -17.33 -4.46 15.64
CA ARG A 244 -16.69 -3.22 16.13
C ARG A 244 -15.67 -2.69 15.13
N ALA A 245 -14.85 -3.57 14.54
CA ALA A 245 -13.84 -3.18 13.55
C ALA A 245 -14.47 -2.59 12.29
N VAL A 246 -15.51 -3.21 11.75
CA VAL A 246 -16.27 -2.69 10.59
C VAL A 246 -16.90 -1.33 10.92
N GLN A 247 -17.58 -1.22 12.07
CA GLN A 247 -18.17 0.05 12.49
C GLN A 247 -17.14 1.17 12.66
N ALA A 248 -15.96 0.86 13.21
CA ALA A 248 -14.86 1.81 13.34
C ALA A 248 -14.32 2.25 11.97
N ALA A 249 -14.15 1.30 11.03
CA ALA A 249 -13.70 1.59 9.68
C ALA A 249 -14.69 2.48 8.90
N ASP A 250 -15.99 2.21 9.03
CA ASP A 250 -17.07 3.03 8.45
C ASP A 250 -17.11 4.43 9.07
N SER A 251 -16.96 4.52 10.39
CA SER A 251 -16.93 5.79 11.10
C SER A 251 -15.73 6.63 10.68
N GLN A 252 -14.55 6.01 10.56
CA GLN A 252 -13.33 6.68 10.09
C GLN A 252 -13.49 7.17 8.65
N LEU A 253 -14.07 6.36 7.76
CA LEU A 253 -14.31 6.75 6.37
C LEU A 253 -15.27 7.95 6.29
N THR A 254 -16.35 7.91 7.08
CA THR A 254 -17.32 9.00 7.18
C THR A 254 -16.67 10.28 7.70
N ALA A 255 -15.80 10.17 8.71
CA ALA A 255 -15.05 11.30 9.25
C ALA A 255 -14.11 11.92 8.21
N LEU A 256 -13.37 11.10 7.45
CA LEU A 256 -12.46 11.58 6.39
C LEU A 256 -13.20 12.29 5.25
N VAL A 257 -14.37 11.77 4.84
CA VAL A 257 -15.21 12.43 3.84
C VAL A 257 -15.76 13.76 4.37
N THR A 258 -16.18 13.79 5.63
CA THR A 258 -16.66 15.01 6.29
C THR A 258 -15.55 16.06 6.38
N GLU A 259 -14.35 15.64 6.78
CA GLU A 259 -13.15 16.47 6.85
C GLU A 259 -12.86 17.09 5.48
N PHE A 260 -12.76 16.27 4.43
CA PHE A 260 -12.54 16.74 3.05
C PHE A 260 -13.58 17.78 2.59
N ARG A 261 -14.87 17.53 2.88
CA ARG A 261 -15.96 18.46 2.55
C ARG A 261 -15.92 19.74 3.38
N SER A 262 -15.34 19.70 4.57
CA SER A 262 -15.20 20.86 5.46
C SER A 262 -13.94 21.69 5.21
N LEU A 263 -13.00 21.22 4.37
CA LEU A 263 -11.78 21.95 4.06
C LEU A 263 -12.11 23.36 3.54
N PRO A 264 -11.58 24.42 4.18
CA PRO A 264 -11.84 25.80 3.79
C PRO A 264 -11.03 26.20 2.56
N GLY A 265 -11.46 27.27 1.88
CA GLY A 265 -10.75 27.83 0.73
C GLY A 265 -11.33 27.39 -0.62
N PRO A 266 -10.79 27.93 -1.72
CA PRO A 266 -11.23 27.61 -3.08
C PRO A 266 -11.19 26.11 -3.38
N ARG A 267 -12.10 25.67 -4.25
CA ARG A 267 -12.16 24.31 -4.78
C ARG A 267 -11.86 24.31 -6.27
N LEU A 268 -11.28 23.22 -6.76
CA LEU A 268 -11.14 22.96 -8.19
C LEU A 268 -11.99 21.75 -8.53
N THR A 269 -12.92 21.89 -9.47
CA THR A 269 -13.71 20.77 -9.98
C THR A 269 -13.38 20.50 -11.44
N LEU A 270 -13.41 19.22 -11.82
CA LEU A 270 -13.34 18.75 -13.20
C LEU A 270 -14.60 17.95 -13.49
N GLN A 271 -15.22 18.23 -14.63
CA GLN A 271 -16.25 17.40 -15.24
C GLN A 271 -15.80 17.10 -16.67
N ALA A 272 -15.56 15.82 -16.97
CA ALA A 272 -15.11 15.39 -18.28
C ALA A 272 -16.16 14.51 -18.98
N GLU A 273 -16.46 14.80 -20.24
CA GLU A 273 -17.29 13.93 -21.09
C GLU A 273 -16.53 12.65 -21.48
N VAL A 274 -15.25 12.80 -21.80
CA VAL A 274 -14.33 11.70 -22.07
C VAL A 274 -13.48 11.45 -20.81
N PRO A 275 -13.42 10.21 -20.28
CA PRO A 275 -12.66 9.93 -19.07
C PRO A 275 -11.18 10.31 -19.20
N TRP A 276 -10.67 11.02 -18.19
CA TRP A 276 -9.25 11.26 -18.00
C TRP A 276 -8.61 10.02 -17.38
N SER A 277 -7.36 9.73 -17.75
CA SER A 277 -6.62 8.61 -17.18
C SER A 277 -5.88 9.04 -15.92
N ALA A 278 -6.02 8.30 -14.82
CA ALA A 278 -5.14 8.44 -13.67
C ALA A 278 -3.79 7.79 -14.00
N THR A 279 -2.77 8.61 -14.25
CA THR A 279 -1.43 8.19 -14.72
C THR A 279 -0.40 8.13 -13.59
N GLY A 280 -0.76 8.59 -12.38
CA GLY A 280 0.03 8.41 -11.17
C GLY A 280 -0.82 8.64 -9.92
N PHE A 281 -0.60 7.86 -8.87
CA PHE A 281 -1.21 8.05 -7.56
C PHE A 281 -0.42 7.28 -6.50
N ASP A 282 -0.65 7.58 -5.22
CA ASP A 282 -0.07 6.82 -4.11
C ASP A 282 -1.10 5.80 -3.59
N PRO A 283 -0.99 4.49 -3.91
CA PRO A 283 -1.98 3.49 -3.53
C PRO A 283 -2.19 3.37 -2.02
N LEU A 284 -1.19 3.72 -1.21
CA LEU A 284 -1.28 3.69 0.26
C LEU A 284 -2.11 4.85 0.82
N ASN A 285 -2.40 5.86 -0.01
CA ASN A 285 -3.12 7.07 0.34
C ASN A 285 -4.40 7.26 -0.50
N VAL A 286 -4.96 6.15 -1.02
CA VAL A 286 -6.27 6.13 -1.69
C VAL A 286 -7.25 5.30 -0.87
N LEU A 287 -8.47 5.81 -0.72
CA LEU A 287 -9.57 5.13 -0.04
C LEU A 287 -10.80 5.08 -0.95
N ALA A 288 -11.38 3.90 -1.14
CA ALA A 288 -12.68 3.77 -1.78
C ALA A 288 -13.80 4.23 -0.84
N LEU A 289 -14.70 5.05 -1.36
CA LEU A 289 -15.86 5.59 -0.67
C LEU A 289 -17.11 4.76 -0.99
N PRO A 290 -18.16 4.80 -0.15
CA PRO A 290 -19.36 3.96 -0.34
C PRO A 290 -20.13 4.23 -1.65
N ASP A 291 -19.96 5.41 -2.25
CA ASP A 291 -20.56 5.79 -3.53
C ASP A 291 -19.73 5.38 -4.75
N GLY A 292 -18.64 4.63 -4.54
CA GLY A 292 -17.72 4.17 -5.57
C GLY A 292 -16.67 5.21 -5.99
N SER A 293 -16.67 6.39 -5.37
CA SER A 293 -15.60 7.38 -5.56
C SER A 293 -14.33 7.02 -4.80
N LEU A 294 -13.20 7.64 -5.16
CA LEU A 294 -11.92 7.44 -4.50
C LEU A 294 -11.43 8.74 -3.88
N LEU A 295 -11.10 8.70 -2.59
CA LEU A 295 -10.44 9.79 -1.87
C LEU A 295 -8.92 9.58 -1.92
N HIS A 296 -8.23 10.45 -2.65
CA HIS A 296 -6.78 10.55 -2.72
C HIS A 296 -6.32 11.56 -1.67
N ARG A 297 -5.35 11.20 -0.83
CA ARG A 297 -4.92 12.05 0.31
C ARG A 297 -3.52 12.64 0.16
N ARG A 298 -2.77 12.22 -0.86
CA ARG A 298 -1.37 12.61 -1.03
C ARG A 298 -0.98 12.90 -2.47
N TYR A 299 -1.21 11.99 -3.39
CA TYR A 299 -0.73 12.15 -4.77
C TYR A 299 -1.76 11.62 -5.76
N LEU A 300 -2.05 12.43 -6.78
CA LEU A 300 -2.85 12.06 -7.94
C LEU A 300 -2.35 12.85 -9.16
N ARG A 301 -2.14 12.16 -10.27
CA ARG A 301 -1.90 12.75 -11.59
C ARG A 301 -2.92 12.22 -12.58
N LEU A 302 -3.59 13.14 -13.26
CA LEU A 302 -4.54 12.86 -14.33
C LEU A 302 -4.01 13.41 -15.66
N THR A 303 -4.20 12.63 -16.72
CA THR A 303 -3.92 13.02 -18.09
C THR A 303 -5.18 12.83 -18.92
N GLY A 304 -5.67 13.90 -19.51
CA GLY A 304 -6.83 13.90 -20.39
C GLY A 304 -6.49 14.25 -21.84
N PRO A 305 -7.47 14.21 -22.74
CA PRO A 305 -7.26 14.52 -24.16
C PRO A 305 -6.75 15.94 -24.41
N THR A 306 -7.10 16.88 -23.53
CA THR A 306 -6.85 18.31 -23.72
C THR A 306 -6.00 18.93 -22.60
N GLY A 307 -5.55 18.16 -21.62
CA GLY A 307 -4.78 18.71 -20.50
C GLY A 307 -4.30 17.69 -19.48
N GLU A 308 -3.69 18.22 -18.42
CA GLU A 308 -3.17 17.45 -17.31
C GLU A 308 -3.42 18.17 -15.99
N LEU A 309 -3.54 17.38 -14.92
CA LEU A 309 -3.73 17.81 -13.55
C LEU A 309 -2.84 16.97 -12.64
N GLU A 310 -2.13 17.61 -11.71
CA GLU A 310 -1.35 16.94 -10.68
C GLU A 310 -1.66 17.56 -9.32
N VAL A 311 -2.00 16.71 -8.36
CA VAL A 311 -2.28 17.06 -6.97
C VAL A 311 -1.20 16.39 -6.11
N MET A 312 -0.49 17.17 -5.31
CA MET A 312 0.57 16.70 -4.42
C MET A 312 0.40 17.30 -3.04
N GLY A 313 0.35 16.49 -1.98
CA GLY A 313 0.16 16.97 -0.61
C GLY A 313 -1.21 17.58 -0.30
N ALA A 314 -2.16 17.55 -1.25
CA ALA A 314 -3.56 17.93 -1.04
C ALA A 314 -4.50 16.72 -1.26
N SER A 315 -5.71 16.82 -0.70
CA SER A 315 -6.73 15.79 -0.88
C SER A 315 -7.58 16.06 -2.12
N ALA A 316 -7.96 14.99 -2.80
CA ALA A 316 -8.83 15.02 -3.96
C ALA A 316 -9.80 13.85 -3.99
N VAL A 317 -11.01 14.06 -4.50
CA VAL A 317 -12.00 12.99 -4.72
C VAL A 317 -12.21 12.80 -6.21
N THR A 318 -12.06 11.56 -6.69
CA THR A 318 -12.30 11.19 -8.09
C THR A 318 -13.50 10.28 -8.24
N HIS A 319 -14.24 10.45 -9.33
CA HIS A 319 -15.30 9.52 -9.75
C HIS A 319 -15.07 9.08 -11.19
N GLY A 320 -15.51 7.86 -11.50
CA GLY A 320 -15.70 7.41 -12.87
C GLY A 320 -15.99 5.91 -12.94
N PRO A 321 -16.06 5.34 -14.16
CA PRO A 321 -16.49 3.95 -14.34
C PRO A 321 -15.49 2.91 -13.82
N GLN A 322 -14.21 3.29 -13.70
CA GLN A 322 -13.13 2.44 -13.20
C GLN A 322 -12.14 3.30 -12.41
N PRO A 323 -11.33 2.72 -11.48
CA PRO A 323 -10.40 3.48 -10.65
C PRO A 323 -9.45 4.40 -11.42
N LEU A 324 -9.03 3.99 -12.62
CA LEU A 324 -8.12 4.76 -13.48
C LEU A 324 -8.83 5.68 -14.48
N ASN A 325 -10.15 5.62 -14.58
CA ASN A 325 -10.94 6.37 -15.56
C ASN A 325 -11.75 7.42 -14.82
N VAL A 326 -11.27 8.66 -14.80
CA VAL A 326 -11.84 9.76 -14.03
C VAL A 326 -12.71 10.63 -14.93
N THR A 327 -14.00 10.73 -14.61
CA THR A 327 -14.94 11.67 -15.25
C THR A 327 -15.26 12.87 -14.38
N ARG A 328 -15.02 12.77 -13.06
CA ARG A 328 -15.11 13.90 -12.13
C ARG A 328 -13.96 13.94 -11.15
N LEU A 329 -13.44 15.13 -10.91
CA LEU A 329 -12.45 15.42 -9.85
C LEU A 329 -12.97 16.55 -8.99
N GLU A 330 -12.72 16.48 -7.70
CA GLU A 330 -12.83 17.61 -6.78
C GLU A 330 -11.54 17.71 -5.97
N VAL A 331 -10.90 18.87 -5.98
CA VAL A 331 -9.76 19.21 -5.11
C VAL A 331 -10.24 20.30 -4.17
N ALA A 332 -9.95 20.15 -2.88
CA ALA A 332 -10.39 21.05 -1.84
C ALA A 332 -9.21 21.58 -1.03
N GLY A 333 -9.42 22.70 -0.31
CA GLY A 333 -8.40 23.26 0.57
C GLY A 333 -7.32 24.06 -0.15
N LEU A 334 -7.61 24.62 -1.33
CA LEU A 334 -6.61 25.36 -2.09
C LEU A 334 -6.27 26.69 -1.39
N PRO A 335 -5.02 27.19 -1.51
CA PRO A 335 -4.67 28.50 -0.99
C PRO A 335 -5.52 29.62 -1.58
N ALA A 336 -5.96 30.56 -0.73
CA ALA A 336 -6.64 31.77 -1.19
C ALA A 336 -5.69 32.66 -2.00
N GLY A 337 -6.22 33.37 -3.01
CA GLY A 337 -5.43 34.28 -3.84
C GLY A 337 -4.53 33.60 -4.87
N LEU A 338 -4.71 32.30 -5.10
CA LEU A 338 -4.12 31.62 -6.25
C LEU A 338 -4.63 32.25 -7.54
N GLU A 339 -3.72 32.74 -8.38
CA GLU A 339 -4.07 33.33 -9.67
C GLU A 339 -3.55 32.46 -10.83
N PRO A 340 -4.44 32.06 -11.76
CA PRO A 340 -4.02 31.33 -12.94
C PRO A 340 -3.35 32.24 -13.95
N SER A 341 -2.38 31.70 -14.67
CA SER A 341 -1.80 32.36 -15.85
C SER A 341 -2.50 31.90 -17.13
N LEU A 342 -2.69 32.84 -18.04
CA LEU A 342 -3.24 32.60 -19.38
C LEU A 342 -2.11 32.75 -20.40
N THR A 343 -1.74 31.67 -21.07
CA THR A 343 -0.67 31.69 -22.10
C THR A 343 -1.08 30.78 -23.24
N GLU A 344 -1.09 31.31 -24.46
CA GLU A 344 -1.41 30.53 -25.68
C GLU A 344 -2.76 29.78 -25.62
N GLY A 345 -3.78 30.41 -25.02
CA GLY A 345 -5.11 29.79 -24.86
C GLY A 345 -5.17 28.68 -23.81
N ARG A 346 -4.10 28.50 -23.02
CA ARG A 346 -4.04 27.58 -21.88
C ARG A 346 -4.30 28.34 -20.58
N TRP A 347 -5.12 27.74 -19.72
CA TRP A 347 -5.25 28.11 -18.32
C TRP A 347 -4.28 27.25 -17.51
N ARG A 348 -3.37 27.90 -16.80
CA ARG A 348 -2.36 27.25 -15.98
C ARG A 348 -2.46 27.73 -14.54
N LEU A 349 -2.66 26.79 -13.62
CA LEU A 349 -2.65 27.04 -12.20
C LEU A 349 -1.51 26.24 -11.57
N VAL A 350 -0.60 26.92 -10.88
CA VAL A 350 0.57 26.30 -10.27
C VAL A 350 0.67 26.76 -8.83
N SER A 351 0.77 25.80 -7.92
CA SER A 351 0.98 25.98 -6.49
C SER A 351 1.83 24.82 -5.97
N GLU A 352 2.20 24.85 -4.69
CA GLU A 352 2.90 23.73 -4.06
C GLU A 352 2.11 22.42 -4.11
N SER A 353 0.77 22.50 -4.10
CA SER A 353 -0.10 21.33 -3.97
C SER A 353 -0.93 20.96 -5.19
N LEU A 354 -0.93 21.82 -6.21
CA LEU A 354 -1.72 21.66 -7.42
C LEU A 354 -0.97 22.24 -8.63
N GLN A 355 -0.88 21.45 -9.68
CA GLN A 355 -0.51 21.88 -11.02
C GLN A 355 -1.64 21.52 -11.97
N ALA A 356 -2.12 22.49 -12.74
CA ALA A 356 -3.17 22.31 -13.72
C ALA A 356 -2.79 22.99 -15.03
N ASN A 357 -2.99 22.31 -16.14
CA ASN A 357 -2.76 22.85 -17.47
C ASN A 357 -3.88 22.37 -18.39
N VAL A 358 -4.86 23.22 -18.65
CA VAL A 358 -6.08 22.92 -19.42
C VAL A 358 -6.43 24.03 -20.41
N PRO A 359 -7.36 23.81 -21.37
CA PRO A 359 -7.82 24.88 -22.25
C PRO A 359 -8.53 26.00 -21.47
N ALA A 360 -8.20 27.26 -21.75
CA ALA A 360 -8.79 28.39 -21.03
C ALA A 360 -10.31 28.50 -21.24
N GLN A 361 -10.79 28.20 -22.44
CA GLN A 361 -12.23 28.18 -22.76
C GLN A 361 -13.04 27.11 -22.01
N ALA A 362 -12.36 26.11 -21.43
CA ALA A 362 -12.97 25.05 -20.65
C ALA A 362 -13.07 25.39 -19.15
N THR A 363 -12.53 26.54 -18.73
CA THR A 363 -12.41 26.89 -17.31
C THR A 363 -13.26 28.11 -16.98
N THR A 364 -13.98 28.02 -15.87
CA THR A 364 -14.77 29.13 -15.30
C THR A 364 -14.42 29.30 -13.82
N GLN A 365 -14.50 30.52 -13.30
CA GLN A 365 -14.31 30.80 -11.88
C GLN A 365 -15.67 30.90 -11.19
N ASP A 366 -15.80 30.36 -9.98
CA ASP A 366 -17.01 30.49 -9.16
C ASP A 366 -16.97 31.71 -8.22
N ASP A 367 -18.10 32.01 -7.60
CA ASP A 367 -18.28 33.16 -6.68
C ASP A 367 -17.46 33.03 -5.38
N GLN A 368 -16.93 31.83 -5.08
CA GLN A 368 -16.10 31.55 -3.91
C GLN A 368 -14.59 31.55 -4.27
N GLY A 369 -14.25 31.93 -5.49
CA GLY A 369 -12.88 31.98 -6.00
C GLY A 369 -12.32 30.63 -6.43
N GLY A 370 -13.13 29.57 -6.44
CA GLY A 370 -12.81 28.26 -7.01
C GLY A 370 -12.92 28.24 -8.53
N TRP A 371 -12.58 27.10 -9.14
CA TRP A 371 -12.60 26.92 -10.59
C TRP A 371 -13.31 25.64 -10.98
N ASN A 372 -14.11 25.73 -12.06
CA ASN A 372 -14.78 24.60 -12.67
C ASN A 372 -14.21 24.38 -14.08
N ILE A 373 -13.73 23.18 -14.34
CA ILE A 373 -13.19 22.73 -15.62
C ILE A 373 -14.20 21.77 -16.27
N SER A 374 -14.68 22.09 -17.47
CA SER A 374 -15.61 21.26 -18.24
C SER A 374 -15.00 20.92 -19.61
N VAL A 375 -14.67 19.65 -19.84
CA VAL A 375 -13.84 19.19 -21.00
C VAL A 375 -14.33 17.93 -21.69
#